data_AF-A0A9W5VPD7-F1
#
_entry.id   AF-A0A9W5VPD7-F1
#
_cell.length_a   1.000
_cell.length_b   1.000
_cell.length_c   1.000
_cell.angle_alpha   90.00
_cell.angle_beta   90.00
_cell.angle_gamma   90.00
#
_symmetry.space_group_name_H-M   'P 1'
#
loop_
_entity.id
_entity.type
_entity.pdbx_description
1 polymer ?
#
loop_
_entity_poly.entity_id
_entity_poly.type
_entity_poly.pdbx_seq_one_letter_code
_entity_poly.pdbx_strand_id
1 'polypeptide(L)'
;MVNLSAYLKYKTKGDVHMDELRINELNDFQEKVMRTWNNQPFEVAIVNAALGLTGEAGEVADNVKKAEFHGHGWSGDLRHNTAMEIGDIMYYAAVAANELGYNLQEVCEMVINKLAKRYPEGFSVEASINRVDVQGETLGLHYKDYSKEIRKQ
;
A
#
# COMPACT_ATOMS: atom_id res chain seq x y z
N MET A 1 11.02 20.45 14.64
CA MET A 1 9.78 20.94 14.02
C MET A 1 10.15 21.67 12.74
N VAL A 2 9.79 21.15 11.58
CA VAL A 2 10.09 21.80 10.29
C VAL A 2 9.17 23.01 10.15
N ASN A 3 9.73 24.17 9.82
CA ASN A 3 9.03 25.46 9.81
C ASN A 3 8.04 25.53 8.63
N LEU A 4 6.74 25.51 8.93
CA LEU A 4 5.63 25.54 7.96
C LEU A 4 5.68 26.76 7.02
N SER A 5 6.33 27.87 7.43
CA SER A 5 6.47 29.05 6.57
C SER A 5 7.45 28.86 5.40
N ALA A 6 8.42 27.94 5.52
CA ALA A 6 9.32 27.62 4.42
C ALA A 6 8.61 26.83 3.31
N TYR A 7 7.68 25.94 3.68
CA TYR A 7 6.87 25.14 2.75
C TYR A 7 5.91 26.02 1.93
N LEU A 8 5.33 27.06 2.55
CA LEU A 8 4.39 27.95 1.88
C LEU A 8 5.06 28.96 0.92
N LYS A 9 6.33 29.29 1.14
CA LYS A 9 7.08 30.24 0.29
C LYS A 9 7.41 29.69 -1.10
N TYR A 10 7.47 28.36 -1.26
CA TYR A 10 7.67 27.70 -2.56
C TYR A 10 6.41 27.71 -3.44
N LYS A 11 5.23 28.06 -2.91
CA LYS A 11 3.96 27.89 -3.61
C LYS A 11 3.56 29.08 -4.51
N THR A 12 4.36 30.13 -4.63
CA THR A 12 3.97 31.33 -5.37
C THR A 12 4.96 31.73 -6.46
N LYS A 13 4.49 31.55 -7.70
CA LYS A 13 5.00 32.02 -9.00
C LYS A 13 6.15 31.23 -9.64
N GLY A 14 5.80 30.23 -10.46
CA GLY A 14 6.72 29.74 -11.50
C GLY A 14 6.44 28.37 -12.12
N ASP A 15 5.86 27.41 -11.40
CA ASP A 15 6.10 25.99 -11.73
C ASP A 15 4.93 25.32 -12.45
N VAL A 16 4.76 25.59 -13.75
CA VAL A 16 3.79 24.92 -14.62
C VAL A 16 4.29 23.53 -15.08
N HIS A 17 5.10 22.82 -14.29
CA HIS A 17 5.63 21.51 -14.69
C HIS A 17 5.93 20.50 -13.56
N MET A 18 5.37 20.68 -12.36
CA MET A 18 5.57 19.74 -11.23
C MET A 18 4.28 19.13 -10.66
N ASP A 19 3.11 19.47 -11.20
CA ASP A 19 1.83 18.98 -10.64
C ASP A 19 1.43 17.57 -11.09
N GLU A 20 1.93 17.07 -12.24
CA GLU A 20 1.53 15.75 -12.75
C GLU A 20 2.01 14.56 -11.89
N LEU A 21 3.13 14.73 -11.16
CA LEU A 21 3.73 13.68 -10.33
C LEU A 21 3.34 13.78 -8.84
N ARG A 22 2.55 14.78 -8.45
CA ARG A 22 2.09 14.92 -7.07
C ARG A 22 0.96 13.94 -6.78
N ILE A 23 1.11 13.16 -5.72
CA ILE A 23 0.09 12.23 -5.21
C ILE A 23 -0.77 12.98 -4.19
N ASN A 24 -2.09 12.95 -4.36
CA ASN A 24 -3.02 13.56 -3.40
C ASN A 24 -3.88 12.53 -2.65
N GLU A 25 -4.22 11.41 -3.29
CA GLU A 25 -5.09 10.35 -2.75
C GLU A 25 -4.57 8.96 -3.12
N LEU A 26 -5.03 7.90 -2.44
CA LEU A 26 -4.59 6.52 -2.70
C LEU A 26 -4.90 6.05 -4.14
N ASN A 27 -6.01 6.50 -4.71
CA ASN A 27 -6.37 6.13 -6.08
C ASN A 27 -5.50 6.86 -7.12
N ASP A 28 -5.14 8.12 -6.86
CA ASP A 28 -4.17 8.86 -7.70
C ASP A 28 -2.77 8.22 -7.59
N PHE A 29 -2.37 7.74 -6.41
CA PHE A 29 -1.16 6.93 -6.27
C PHE A 29 -1.21 5.69 -7.17
N GLN A 30 -2.29 4.92 -7.11
CA GLN A 30 -2.47 3.75 -7.97
C GLN A 30 -2.43 4.12 -9.46
N GLU A 31 -3.13 5.17 -9.90
CA GLU A 31 -3.09 5.62 -11.28
C GLU A 31 -1.66 5.94 -11.75
N LYS A 32 -0.86 6.61 -10.91
CA LYS A 32 0.55 6.89 -11.22
C LYS A 32 1.42 5.62 -11.26
N VAL A 33 1.17 4.67 -10.37
CA VAL A 33 1.83 3.35 -10.39
C VAL A 33 1.50 2.60 -11.68
N MET A 34 0.24 2.60 -12.11
CA MET A 34 -0.18 1.90 -13.32
C MET A 34 0.41 2.52 -14.59
N ARG A 35 0.82 3.80 -14.58
CA ARG A 35 1.57 4.40 -15.70
C ARG A 35 2.96 3.79 -15.89
N THR A 36 3.57 3.23 -14.84
CA THR A 36 4.92 2.64 -14.90
C THR A 36 4.90 1.12 -14.92
N TRP A 37 3.75 0.51 -14.64
CA TRP A 37 3.59 -0.93 -14.69
C TRP A 37 3.63 -1.45 -16.13
N ASN A 38 4.31 -2.57 -16.34
CA ASN A 38 4.33 -3.25 -17.62
C ASN A 38 3.12 -4.19 -17.72
N ASN A 39 2.15 -3.86 -18.58
CA ASN A 39 0.94 -4.65 -18.75
C ASN A 39 1.25 -6.08 -19.22
N GLN A 40 0.67 -7.04 -18.52
CA GLN A 40 0.84 -8.48 -18.73
C GLN A 40 -0.52 -9.18 -18.58
N PRO A 41 -0.67 -10.44 -19.05
CA PRO A 41 -1.83 -11.25 -18.68
C PRO A 41 -1.97 -11.36 -17.17
N PHE A 42 -3.21 -11.36 -16.67
CA PHE A 42 -3.54 -11.34 -15.25
C PHE A 42 -2.73 -12.36 -14.43
N GLU A 43 -2.65 -13.61 -14.89
CA GLU A 43 -1.98 -14.70 -14.18
C GLU A 43 -0.47 -14.43 -14.00
N VAL A 44 0.15 -13.70 -14.94
CA VAL A 44 1.55 -13.30 -14.87
C VAL A 44 1.70 -12.06 -14.00
N ALA A 45 0.82 -11.07 -14.18
CA ALA A 45 0.86 -9.81 -13.44
C ALA A 45 0.69 -10.03 -11.93
N ILE A 46 -0.26 -10.87 -11.51
CA ILE A 46 -0.51 -11.14 -10.08
C ILE A 46 0.63 -11.91 -9.43
N VAL A 47 1.29 -12.83 -10.16
CA VAL A 47 2.48 -13.53 -9.68
C VAL A 47 3.64 -12.56 -9.54
N ASN A 48 3.84 -11.68 -10.53
CA ASN A 48 4.87 -10.65 -10.48
C ASN A 48 4.67 -9.70 -9.28
N ALA A 49 3.44 -9.22 -9.07
CA ALA A 49 3.11 -8.37 -7.94
C ALA A 49 3.31 -9.07 -6.58
N ALA A 50 2.92 -10.33 -6.47
CA ALA A 50 3.11 -11.11 -5.23
C ALA A 50 4.60 -11.35 -4.90
N LEU A 51 5.42 -11.63 -5.93
CA LEU A 51 6.86 -11.76 -5.77
C LEU A 51 7.50 -10.43 -5.38
N GLY A 52 7.09 -9.34 -6.01
CA GLY A 52 7.51 -7.97 -5.66
C GLY A 52 7.22 -7.64 -4.20
N LEU A 53 5.96 -7.79 -3.76
CA LEU A 53 5.58 -7.61 -2.35
C LEU A 53 6.47 -8.37 -1.38
N THR A 54 6.81 -9.62 -1.72
CA THR A 54 7.65 -10.47 -0.88
C THR A 54 9.10 -9.99 -0.87
N GLY A 55 9.63 -9.58 -2.03
CA GLY A 55 10.98 -9.03 -2.17
C GLY A 55 11.16 -7.79 -1.29
N GLU A 56 10.28 -6.80 -1.45
CA GLU A 56 10.39 -5.53 -0.73
C GLU A 56 10.18 -5.69 0.78
N ALA A 57 9.29 -6.60 1.20
CA ALA A 57 9.17 -6.96 2.62
C ALA A 57 10.48 -7.58 3.17
N GLY A 58 11.20 -8.33 2.34
CA GLY A 58 12.52 -8.86 2.66
C GLY A 58 13.58 -7.76 2.82
N GLU A 59 13.54 -6.72 1.98
CA GLU A 59 14.44 -5.57 2.07
C GLU A 59 14.19 -4.75 3.35
N VAL A 60 12.92 -4.53 3.71
CA VAL A 60 12.55 -3.96 5.01
C VAL A 60 13.14 -4.79 6.15
N ALA A 61 12.99 -6.12 6.10
CA ALA A 61 13.52 -7.01 7.12
C ALA A 61 15.05 -6.97 7.20
N ASP A 62 15.75 -6.88 6.07
CA ASP A 62 17.21 -6.77 6.03
C ASP A 62 17.70 -5.44 6.64
N ASN A 63 16.99 -4.33 6.37
CA ASN A 63 17.28 -3.03 6.96
C ASN A 63 17.04 -3.01 8.48
N VAL A 64 15.94 -3.60 8.96
CA VAL A 64 15.70 -3.78 10.41
C VAL A 64 16.80 -4.63 11.03
N LYS A 65 17.20 -5.73 10.38
CA LYS A 65 18.26 -6.61 10.87
C LYS A 65 19.59 -5.89 10.96
N LYS A 66 19.93 -5.07 9.95
CA LYS A 66 21.12 -4.21 9.96
C LYS A 66 21.09 -3.24 11.14
N ALA A 67 19.94 -2.60 11.40
CA ALA A 67 19.77 -1.63 12.48
C ALA A 67 19.95 -2.27 13.87
N GLU A 68 19.21 -3.35 14.13
CA GLU A 68 19.06 -3.93 15.47
C GLU A 68 20.12 -4.97 15.81
N PHE A 69 20.57 -5.77 14.85
CA PHE A 69 21.43 -6.94 15.11
C PHE A 69 22.86 -6.80 14.59
N HIS A 70 23.11 -5.90 13.64
CA HIS A 70 24.47 -5.69 13.09
C HIS A 70 25.14 -4.41 13.61
N GLY A 71 24.50 -3.70 14.55
CA GLY A 71 25.07 -2.53 15.22
C GLY A 71 25.10 -1.24 14.40
N HIS A 72 24.40 -1.19 13.27
CA HIS A 72 24.31 0.05 12.47
C HIS A 72 23.40 1.10 13.12
N GLY A 73 22.46 0.68 13.98
CA GLY A 73 21.43 1.55 14.52
C GLY A 73 20.54 2.17 13.45
N TRP A 74 19.63 3.06 13.85
CA TRP A 74 18.71 3.73 12.93
C TRP A 74 19.25 5.07 12.44
N SER A 75 20.27 5.03 11.59
CA SER A 75 20.81 6.21 10.90
C SER A 75 19.74 6.87 10.00
N GLY A 76 19.98 8.13 9.61
CA GLY A 76 19.08 8.86 8.71
C GLY A 76 18.89 8.12 7.38
N ASP A 77 19.98 7.66 6.78
CA ASP A 77 19.98 6.94 5.51
C ASP A 77 19.23 5.59 5.62
N LEU A 78 19.45 4.84 6.69
CA LEU A 78 18.78 3.55 6.86
C LEU A 78 17.27 3.71 7.07
N ARG A 79 16.84 4.75 7.81
CA ARG A 79 15.42 5.09 7.93
C ARG A 79 14.82 5.50 6.59
N HIS A 80 15.55 6.30 5.81
CA HIS A 80 15.11 6.72 4.48
C HIS A 80 14.96 5.53 3.53
N ASN A 81 15.97 4.66 3.45
CA ASN A 81 15.92 3.45 2.63
C ASN A 81 14.77 2.54 3.08
N THR A 82 14.59 2.31 4.38
CA THR A 82 13.46 1.51 4.89
C THR A 82 12.11 2.13 4.49
N ALA A 83 11.99 3.45 4.46
CA ALA A 83 10.78 4.12 3.98
C ALA A 83 10.58 3.98 2.46
N MET A 84 11.66 3.94 1.68
CA MET A 84 11.60 3.64 0.25
C MET A 84 11.10 2.21 0.00
N GLU A 85 11.61 1.21 0.72
CA GLU A 85 11.13 -0.17 0.58
C GLU A 85 9.64 -0.31 0.96
N ILE A 86 9.17 0.44 1.96
CA ILE A 86 7.74 0.52 2.28
C ILE A 86 6.95 1.14 1.11
N GLY A 87 7.52 2.13 0.44
CA GLY A 87 6.96 2.70 -0.80
C GLY A 87 6.85 1.67 -1.92
N ASP A 88 7.87 0.82 -2.10
CA ASP A 88 7.86 -0.23 -3.11
C ASP A 88 6.88 -1.37 -2.76
N ILE A 89 6.67 -1.66 -1.46
CA ILE A 89 5.54 -2.50 -1.02
C ILE A 89 4.21 -1.88 -1.45
N MET A 90 4.03 -0.56 -1.26
CA MET A 90 2.80 0.12 -1.67
C MET A 90 2.62 0.12 -3.20
N TYR A 91 3.71 0.23 -3.96
CA TYR A 91 3.71 0.10 -5.41
C TYR A 91 3.11 -1.25 -5.83
N TYR A 92 3.66 -2.36 -5.32
CA TYR A 92 3.15 -3.68 -5.67
C TYR A 92 1.75 -3.97 -5.10
N ALA A 93 1.38 -3.38 -3.96
CA ALA A 93 0.02 -3.45 -3.43
C ALA A 93 -0.99 -2.75 -4.35
N ALA A 94 -0.63 -1.58 -4.91
CA ALA A 94 -1.44 -0.86 -5.87
C ALA A 94 -1.62 -1.64 -7.18
N VAL A 95 -0.54 -2.26 -7.70
CA VAL A 95 -0.60 -3.15 -8.85
C VAL A 95 -1.53 -4.33 -8.56
N ALA A 96 -1.34 -5.02 -7.44
CA ALA A 96 -2.17 -6.17 -7.09
C ALA A 96 -3.65 -5.80 -6.94
N ALA A 97 -3.95 -4.64 -6.33
CA ALA A 97 -5.32 -4.13 -6.24
C ALA A 97 -5.92 -3.94 -7.65
N ASN A 98 -5.19 -3.28 -8.55
CA ASN A 98 -5.61 -3.07 -9.94
C ASN A 98 -5.92 -4.39 -10.67
N GLU A 99 -4.97 -5.34 -10.63
CA GLU A 99 -5.12 -6.63 -11.31
C GLU A 99 -6.30 -7.44 -10.75
N LEU A 100 -6.61 -7.29 -9.46
CA LEU A 100 -7.75 -7.92 -8.80
C LEU A 100 -9.08 -7.19 -9.04
N GLY A 101 -9.09 -6.07 -9.76
CA GLY A 101 -10.28 -5.30 -10.08
C GLY A 101 -10.75 -4.36 -8.96
N TYR A 102 -9.85 -3.95 -8.07
CA TYR A 102 -10.12 -3.00 -7.00
C TYR A 102 -9.30 -1.72 -7.18
N ASN A 103 -9.80 -0.62 -6.63
CA ASN A 103 -8.94 0.51 -6.33
C ASN A 103 -8.27 0.37 -4.96
N LEU A 104 -7.11 0.99 -4.78
CA LEU A 104 -6.29 0.86 -3.58
C LEU A 104 -7.02 1.43 -2.36
N GLN A 105 -7.81 2.48 -2.53
CA GLN A 105 -8.63 3.03 -1.46
C GLN A 105 -9.67 2.01 -0.95
N GLU A 106 -10.36 1.30 -1.84
CA GLU A 106 -11.29 0.21 -1.46
C GLU A 106 -10.59 -0.86 -0.63
N VAL A 107 -9.40 -1.29 -1.04
CA VAL A 107 -8.61 -2.29 -0.29
C VAL A 107 -8.28 -1.79 1.12
N CYS A 108 -7.86 -0.52 1.25
CA CYS A 108 -7.61 0.08 2.56
C CYS A 108 -8.89 0.19 3.41
N GLU A 109 -10.01 0.62 2.82
CA GLU A 109 -11.31 0.74 3.50
C GLU A 109 -11.82 -0.63 3.98
N MET A 110 -11.66 -1.68 3.19
CA MET A 110 -11.99 -3.06 3.60
C MET A 110 -11.22 -3.47 4.87
N VAL A 111 -9.93 -3.13 4.95
CA VAL A 111 -9.11 -3.42 6.14
C VAL A 111 -9.56 -2.58 7.34
N ILE A 112 -9.81 -1.28 7.16
CA ILE A 112 -10.26 -0.39 8.24
C ILE A 112 -11.61 -0.84 8.79
N ASN A 113 -12.59 -1.16 7.93
CA ASN A 113 -13.91 -1.61 8.36
C ASN A 113 -13.85 -2.93 9.13
N LYS A 114 -13.05 -3.89 8.64
CA LYS A 114 -12.79 -5.16 9.33
C LYS A 114 -12.13 -4.93 10.70
N LEU A 115 -11.13 -4.05 10.78
CA LEU A 115 -10.43 -3.76 12.03
C LEU A 115 -11.29 -2.95 13.00
N ALA A 116 -12.13 -2.03 12.54
CA ALA A 116 -13.07 -1.29 13.38
C ALA A 116 -14.10 -2.23 14.02
N LYS A 117 -14.59 -3.24 13.27
CA LYS A 117 -15.45 -4.30 13.82
C LYS A 117 -14.71 -5.12 14.88
N ARG A 118 -13.42 -5.41 14.68
CA ARG A 118 -12.61 -6.15 15.67
C ARG A 118 -12.27 -5.30 16.89
N TYR A 119 -11.96 -4.02 16.69
CA TYR A 119 -11.36 -3.13 17.68
C TYR A 119 -12.17 -1.83 17.80
N PRO A 120 -13.43 -1.87 18.30
CA PRO A 120 -14.30 -0.70 18.36
C PRO A 120 -13.74 0.44 19.23
N GLU A 121 -12.99 0.09 20.29
CA GLU A 121 -12.36 1.04 21.23
C GLU A 121 -10.83 1.06 21.07
N GLY A 122 -10.32 0.67 19.90
CA GLY A 122 -8.89 0.45 19.66
C GLY A 122 -8.41 -0.94 20.04
N PHE A 123 -7.09 -1.16 19.91
CA PHE A 123 -6.50 -2.48 20.08
C PHE A 123 -6.70 -3.04 21.50
N SER A 124 -7.15 -4.29 21.59
CA SER A 124 -7.11 -5.08 22.82
C SER A 124 -6.73 -6.53 22.53
N VAL A 125 -6.00 -7.15 23.46
CA VAL A 125 -5.58 -8.55 23.34
C VAL A 125 -6.80 -9.47 23.30
N GLU A 126 -7.82 -9.20 24.13
CA GLU A 126 -9.07 -9.96 24.15
C GLU A 126 -9.77 -9.93 22.79
N ALA A 127 -9.92 -8.77 22.16
CA ALA A 127 -10.51 -8.67 20.84
C ALA A 127 -9.67 -9.34 19.75
N SER A 128 -8.34 -9.31 19.89
CA SER A 128 -7.43 -10.02 18.99
C SER A 128 -7.57 -11.54 19.08
N ILE A 129 -7.91 -12.08 20.25
CA ILE A 129 -8.17 -13.51 20.46
C ILE A 129 -9.57 -13.88 19.94
N ASN A 130 -10.60 -13.10 20.29
CA ASN A 130 -12.00 -13.40 19.96
C ASN A 130 -12.32 -13.25 18.46
N ARG A 131 -11.67 -12.30 17.77
CA ARG A 131 -11.81 -12.04 16.32
C ARG A 131 -13.26 -12.05 15.82
N VAL A 132 -14.11 -11.22 16.42
CA VAL A 132 -15.53 -11.09 16.05
C VAL A 132 -15.76 -10.67 14.59
N ASP A 133 -14.73 -10.12 13.94
CA ASP A 133 -14.78 -9.74 12.53
C ASP A 133 -14.94 -10.94 11.58
N VAL A 134 -14.35 -12.10 11.90
CA VAL A 134 -14.38 -13.30 11.04
C VAL A 134 -15.49 -14.28 11.35
N GLN A 135 -16.16 -14.15 12.50
CA GLN A 135 -17.25 -15.04 12.89
C GLN A 135 -18.49 -14.71 12.03
N GLY A 136 -18.77 -15.54 11.01
CA GLY A 136 -19.94 -15.44 10.13
C GLY A 136 -19.67 -15.22 8.63
N GLU A 137 -18.46 -14.83 8.23
CA GLU A 137 -18.12 -14.55 6.81
C GLU A 137 -17.82 -15.81 5.97
N THR A 138 -17.61 -16.96 6.61
CA THR A 138 -17.39 -18.25 5.93
C THR A 138 -18.63 -18.85 5.27
N LEU A 139 -19.80 -18.18 5.27
CA LEU A 139 -21.06 -18.73 4.76
C LEU A 139 -21.81 -17.90 3.70
N GLY A 140 -21.25 -16.82 3.13
CA GLY A 140 -22.07 -16.03 2.20
C GLY A 140 -21.46 -14.87 1.41
N LEU A 141 -20.20 -14.97 0.94
CA LEU A 141 -19.69 -13.97 0.01
C LEU A 141 -20.10 -14.31 -1.43
N HIS A 142 -21.16 -13.65 -1.92
CA HIS A 142 -21.37 -13.44 -3.35
C HIS A 142 -20.23 -12.54 -3.87
N TYR A 143 -19.11 -13.15 -4.26
CA TYR A 143 -18.08 -12.44 -5.01
C TYR A 143 -18.68 -11.98 -6.33
N LYS A 144 -18.51 -10.69 -6.67
CA LYS A 144 -18.71 -10.22 -8.05
C LYS A 144 -17.73 -10.99 -8.92
N ASP A 145 -18.26 -11.72 -9.91
CA ASP A 145 -17.46 -12.43 -10.90
C ASP A 145 -16.88 -11.41 -11.90
N TYR A 146 -15.77 -10.77 -11.53
CA TYR A 146 -15.06 -9.80 -12.37
C TYR A 146 -14.34 -10.45 -13.56
N SER A 147 -14.31 -11.79 -13.66
CA SER A 147 -13.69 -12.49 -14.79
C SER A 147 -14.33 -12.16 -16.15
N LYS A 148 -15.57 -11.64 -16.14
CA LYS A 148 -16.31 -11.24 -17.34
C LYS A 148 -16.02 -9.80 -17.79
N GLU A 149 -15.52 -8.94 -16.92
CA GLU A 149 -15.22 -7.53 -17.23
C GLU A 149 -13.78 -7.36 -17.74
N ILE A 150 -12.85 -8.20 -17.28
CA ILE A 150 -11.43 -8.16 -17.66
C ILE A 150 -11.20 -8.59 -19.13
N ARG A 151 -12.11 -9.34 -19.75
CA ARG A 151 -11.96 -9.88 -21.12
C ARG A 151 -12.37 -8.93 -22.26
N LYS A 152 -12.46 -7.62 -22.02
CA LYS A 152 -12.91 -6.64 -23.02
C LYS A 152 -11.89 -5.55 -23.41
N GLN A 153 -10.64 -5.68 -22.99
CA GLN A 153 -9.52 -4.85 -23.48
C GLN A 153 -8.46 -5.75 -24.11
#